data_AF-A0A177Q8F5-F1
#
_entry.id   AF-A0A177Q8F5-F1
#
_cell.length_a   1.000
_cell.length_b   1.000
_cell.length_c   1.000
_cell.angle_alpha   90.00
_cell.angle_beta   90.00
_cell.angle_gamma   90.00
#
_symmetry.space_group_name_H-M   'P 1'
#
loop_
_entity.id
_entity.type
_entity.pdbx_description
1 polymer ?
#
loop_
_entity_poly.entity_id
_entity_poly.type
_entity_poly.pdbx_seq_one_letter_code
_entity_poly.pdbx_strand_id
1 'polypeptide(L)'
;MRTDSQKGFTLVELMVVVTIIGILAAVGIPRVFTYIRTSSTAEVAQDAGNIASGMSGYAQSRLQTAAVTQAAVTGKTATPDLSTATEISTVIPQIQLPKGGKFDYAISAIVATAGPDVGDVVYCITATGRSNAAVAGGKVLYSSASTTAAGWDGRVNRTAYVNGATDLTGATAGGYCSATGAAQATFT
;
A
#
# COMPACT_ATOMS: atom_id res chain seq x y z
N MET A 1 32.60 -59.36 -1.79
CA MET A 1 32.29 -58.20 -0.92
C MET A 1 32.70 -56.94 -1.66
N ARG A 2 31.75 -56.08 -2.05
CA ARG A 2 32.06 -54.76 -2.61
C ARG A 2 32.36 -53.84 -1.43
N THR A 3 33.60 -53.39 -1.32
CA THR A 3 34.02 -52.33 -0.39
C THR A 3 33.80 -50.99 -1.09
N ASP A 4 32.66 -50.36 -0.84
CA ASP A 4 32.43 -48.97 -1.24
C ASP A 4 33.39 -48.07 -0.45
N SER A 5 34.32 -47.44 -1.17
CA SER A 5 35.27 -46.47 -0.62
C SER A 5 34.51 -45.18 -0.35
N GLN A 6 33.99 -45.02 0.87
CA GLN A 6 33.37 -43.77 1.30
C GLN A 6 34.43 -42.67 1.35
N LYS A 7 34.52 -41.87 0.28
CA LYS A 7 35.30 -40.62 0.25
C LYS A 7 34.56 -39.59 1.10
N GLY A 8 35.07 -39.34 2.30
CA GLY A 8 34.55 -38.27 3.17
C GLY A 8 34.83 -36.88 2.58
N PHE A 9 33.91 -35.95 2.79
CA PHE A 9 34.06 -34.53 2.44
C PHE A 9 35.25 -33.91 3.18
N THR A 10 36.07 -33.10 2.51
CA THR A 10 37.19 -32.43 3.18
C THR A 10 36.73 -31.19 3.94
N LEU A 11 37.40 -30.89 5.07
CA LEU A 11 37.11 -29.69 5.88
C LEU A 11 37.31 -28.40 5.06
N VAL A 12 38.26 -28.42 4.11
CA VAL A 12 38.53 -27.33 3.17
C VAL A 12 37.38 -27.13 2.19
N GLU A 13 36.79 -28.21 1.66
CA GLU A 13 35.60 -28.15 0.80
C GLU A 13 34.45 -27.45 1.50
N LEU A 14 34.22 -27.79 2.77
CA LEU A 14 33.14 -27.22 3.55
C LEU A 14 33.39 -25.74 3.86
N MET A 15 34.64 -25.35 4.17
CA MET A 15 35.00 -23.95 4.38
C MET A 15 34.74 -23.07 3.15
N VAL A 16 35.13 -23.54 1.96
CA VAL A 16 34.92 -22.77 0.72
C VAL A 16 33.43 -22.64 0.42
N VAL A 17 32.65 -23.72 0.58
CA VAL A 17 31.20 -23.69 0.35
C VAL A 17 30.49 -22.71 1.29
N VAL A 18 30.80 -22.74 2.59
CA VAL A 18 30.19 -21.82 3.56
C VAL A 18 30.56 -20.37 3.25
N THR A 19 31.78 -20.12 2.80
CA THR A 19 32.23 -18.77 2.42
C THR A 19 31.48 -18.26 1.19
N ILE A 20 31.33 -19.09 0.15
CA ILE A 20 30.57 -18.73 -1.07
C ILE A 20 29.10 -18.47 -0.72
N ILE A 21 28.47 -19.35 0.08
CA ILE A 21 27.09 -19.17 0.55
C ILE A 21 26.97 -17.88 1.37
N GLY A 22 27.95 -17.56 2.22
CA GLY A 22 27.98 -16.33 3.01
C GLY A 22 27.95 -15.06 2.15
N ILE A 23 28.77 -15.01 1.09
CA ILE A 23 28.78 -13.88 0.15
C ILE A 23 27.45 -13.77 -0.61
N LEU A 24 26.93 -14.89 -1.10
CA LEU A 24 25.65 -14.92 -1.82
C LEU A 24 24.48 -14.49 -0.93
N ALA A 25 24.46 -14.94 0.33
CA ALA A 25 23.43 -14.58 1.30
C ALA A 25 23.45 -13.09 1.61
N ALA A 26 24.64 -12.50 1.80
CA ALA A 26 24.78 -11.07 2.12
C ALA A 26 24.18 -10.15 1.04
N VAL A 27 24.32 -10.50 -0.24
CA VAL A 27 23.76 -9.72 -1.36
C VAL A 27 22.33 -10.13 -1.70
N GLY A 28 21.99 -11.40 -1.53
CA GLY A 28 20.69 -11.96 -1.93
C GLY A 28 19.55 -11.63 -0.98
N ILE A 29 19.78 -11.73 0.34
CA ILE A 29 18.74 -11.56 1.35
C ILE A 29 18.08 -10.16 1.30
N PRO A 30 18.82 -9.04 1.21
CA PRO A 30 18.21 -7.71 1.16
C PRO A 30 17.25 -7.54 -0.03
N ARG A 31 17.61 -8.09 -1.20
CA ARG A 31 16.80 -7.99 -2.43
C ARG A 31 15.49 -8.76 -2.32
N VAL A 32 15.51 -9.93 -1.69
CA VAL A 32 14.31 -10.74 -1.48
C VAL A 32 13.29 -10.00 -0.62
N PHE A 33 13.73 -9.33 0.45
CA PHE A 33 12.81 -8.54 1.29
C PHE A 33 12.16 -7.38 0.54
N THR A 34 12.93 -6.64 -0.27
CA THR A 34 12.34 -5.55 -1.08
C THR A 34 11.33 -6.08 -2.11
N TYR A 35 11.57 -7.26 -2.68
CA TYR A 35 10.65 -7.89 -3.62
C TYR A 35 9.34 -8.30 -2.96
N ILE A 36 9.41 -8.95 -1.79
CA ILE A 36 8.22 -9.36 -1.01
C ILE A 36 7.40 -8.14 -0.57
N ARG A 37 8.06 -7.06 -0.15
CA ARG A 37 7.38 -5.82 0.23
C ARG A 37 6.69 -5.16 -0.97
N THR A 38 7.36 -5.15 -2.12
CA THR A 38 6.79 -4.60 -3.36
C THR A 38 5.59 -5.41 -3.84
N SER A 39 5.65 -6.74 -3.80
CA SER A 39 4.50 -7.58 -4.19
C SER A 39 3.30 -7.39 -3.26
N SER A 40 3.53 -7.18 -1.96
CA SER A 40 2.48 -6.85 -1.00
C SER A 40 1.76 -5.54 -1.31
N THR A 41 2.40 -4.59 -2.00
CA THR A 41 1.78 -3.29 -2.33
C THR A 41 0.83 -3.37 -3.53
N ALA A 42 0.87 -4.46 -4.30
CA ALA A 42 -0.07 -4.68 -5.40
C ALA A 42 -1.51 -4.90 -4.90
N GLU A 43 -1.66 -5.60 -3.76
CA GLU A 43 -2.94 -5.77 -3.05
C GLU A 43 -3.52 -4.41 -2.66
N VAL A 44 -2.68 -3.51 -2.13
CA VAL A 44 -3.08 -2.14 -1.79
C VAL A 44 -3.62 -1.38 -3.00
N ALA A 45 -2.95 -1.48 -4.16
CA ALA A 45 -3.39 -0.79 -5.36
C ALA A 45 -4.78 -1.25 -5.82
N GLN A 46 -5.03 -2.56 -5.74
CA GLN A 46 -6.31 -3.15 -6.12
C GLN A 46 -7.42 -2.78 -5.13
N ASP A 47 -7.18 -2.97 -3.83
CA ASP A 47 -8.17 -2.71 -2.79
C ASP A 47 -8.51 -1.21 -2.68
N ALA A 48 -7.50 -0.35 -2.65
CA ALA A 48 -7.72 1.11 -2.61
C ALA A 48 -8.41 1.60 -3.89
N GLY A 49 -8.10 1.00 -5.04
CA GLY A 49 -8.82 1.27 -6.29
C GLY A 49 -10.28 0.85 -6.24
N ASN A 50 -10.60 -0.29 -5.64
CA ASN A 50 -11.96 -0.75 -5.42
C ASN A 50 -12.73 0.15 -4.45
N ILE A 51 -12.08 0.57 -3.35
CA ILE A 51 -12.65 1.52 -2.39
C ILE A 51 -12.95 2.86 -3.08
N ALA A 52 -12.00 3.42 -3.83
CA ALA A 52 -12.17 4.68 -4.57
C ALA A 52 -13.27 4.60 -5.63
N SER A 53 -13.34 3.48 -6.36
CA SER A 53 -14.38 3.24 -7.36
C SER A 53 -15.76 3.09 -6.71
N GLY A 54 -15.85 2.40 -5.57
CA GLY A 54 -17.07 2.27 -4.79
C GLY A 54 -17.58 3.62 -4.23
N MET A 55 -16.68 4.48 -3.77
CA MET A 55 -17.03 5.85 -3.35
C MET A 55 -17.55 6.70 -4.52
N SER A 56 -16.91 6.58 -5.69
CA SER A 56 -17.34 7.27 -6.91
C SER A 56 -18.71 6.79 -7.38
N GLY A 57 -18.95 5.48 -7.36
CA GLY A 57 -20.26 4.89 -7.69
C GLY A 57 -21.35 5.28 -6.69
N TYR A 58 -21.01 5.41 -5.40
CA TYR A 58 -21.93 5.94 -4.38
C TYR A 58 -22.36 7.38 -4.69
N ALA A 59 -21.41 8.25 -5.03
CA ALA A 59 -21.71 9.63 -5.41
C ALA A 59 -22.64 9.70 -6.63
N GLN A 60 -22.33 8.92 -7.68
CA GLN A 60 -23.10 8.88 -8.92
C GLN A 60 -24.50 8.31 -8.73
N SER A 61 -24.64 7.18 -8.03
CA SER A 61 -25.94 6.52 -7.81
C SER A 61 -26.91 7.36 -6.98
N ARG A 62 -26.40 8.28 -6.16
CA ARG A 62 -27.20 9.17 -5.32
C ARG A 62 -27.24 10.62 -5.81
N LEU A 63 -26.67 10.92 -6.99
CA LEU A 63 -26.58 12.27 -7.56
C LEU A 63 -26.01 13.29 -6.55
N GLN A 64 -25.00 12.88 -5.78
CA GLN A 64 -24.38 13.75 -4.78
C GLN A 64 -23.41 14.73 -5.44
N THR A 65 -23.30 15.92 -4.86
CA THR A 65 -22.24 16.86 -5.19
C THR A 65 -20.91 16.43 -4.56
N ALA A 66 -19.80 16.88 -5.14
CA ALA A 66 -18.46 16.58 -4.63
C ALA A 66 -18.29 16.93 -3.14
N ALA A 67 -18.88 18.05 -2.69
CA ALA A 67 -18.83 18.46 -1.28
C ALA A 67 -19.60 17.51 -0.34
N VAL A 68 -20.77 17.01 -0.76
CA VAL A 68 -21.56 16.05 0.04
C VAL A 68 -20.83 14.72 0.11
N THR A 69 -20.27 14.23 -1.00
CA THR A 69 -19.49 13.00 -1.00
C THR A 69 -18.24 13.14 -0.14
N GLN A 70 -17.52 14.25 -0.23
CA GLN A 70 -16.36 14.53 0.62
C GLN A 70 -16.72 14.40 2.10
N ALA A 71 -17.80 15.04 2.54
CA ALA A 71 -18.25 15.00 3.93
C ALA A 71 -18.65 13.58 4.39
N ALA A 72 -19.20 12.76 3.49
CA ALA A 72 -19.65 11.41 3.81
C ALA A 72 -18.49 10.41 4.00
N VAL A 73 -17.39 10.57 3.27
CA VAL A 73 -16.30 9.58 3.22
C VAL A 73 -15.03 10.00 3.96
N THR A 74 -14.81 11.30 4.16
CA THR A 74 -13.60 11.77 4.84
C THR A 74 -13.54 11.28 6.29
N GLY A 75 -12.39 10.75 6.70
CA GLY A 75 -12.18 10.22 8.04
C GLY A 75 -12.78 8.82 8.25
N LYS A 76 -13.38 8.22 7.22
CA LYS A 76 -13.80 6.82 7.25
C LYS A 76 -12.59 5.91 7.08
N THR A 77 -12.75 4.71 7.61
CA THR A 77 -11.78 3.61 7.49
C THR A 77 -12.39 2.46 6.72
N ALA A 78 -11.58 1.65 6.07
CA ALA A 78 -11.99 0.33 5.58
C ALA A 78 -11.04 -0.68 6.20
N THR A 79 -11.54 -1.54 7.06
CA THR A 79 -10.76 -2.62 7.67
C THR A 79 -11.27 -4.00 7.22
N PRO A 80 -10.41 -5.00 7.09
CA PRO A 80 -10.81 -6.37 6.72
C PRO A 80 -11.78 -7.03 7.69
N ASP A 81 -11.80 -6.59 8.95
CA ASP A 81 -12.58 -7.22 10.02
C ASP A 81 -13.75 -6.36 10.48
N LEU A 82 -14.01 -5.22 9.82
CA LEU A 82 -15.11 -4.29 10.13
C LEU A 82 -15.12 -3.88 11.61
N SER A 83 -13.94 -3.64 12.17
CA SER A 83 -13.72 -3.57 13.62
C SER A 83 -13.83 -2.16 14.20
N THR A 84 -14.06 -1.13 13.36
CA THR A 84 -14.09 0.27 13.80
C THR A 84 -15.49 0.88 13.72
N ALA A 85 -15.76 1.91 14.52
CA ALA A 85 -17.02 2.66 14.41
C ALA A 85 -17.04 3.60 13.18
N THR A 86 -15.89 3.77 12.53
CA THR A 86 -15.68 4.66 11.37
C THR A 86 -15.65 3.92 10.04
N GLU A 87 -16.08 2.66 9.99
CA GLU A 87 -16.07 1.87 8.75
C GLU A 87 -16.88 2.53 7.62
N ILE A 88 -16.32 2.53 6.42
CA ILE A 88 -16.95 3.04 5.20
C ILE A 88 -18.18 2.21 4.83
N SER A 89 -18.25 0.95 5.24
CA SER A 89 -19.40 0.06 5.03
C SER A 89 -20.69 0.57 5.70
N THR A 90 -20.57 1.43 6.72
CA THR A 90 -21.73 2.12 7.34
C THR A 90 -22.42 3.10 6.39
N VAL A 91 -21.67 3.62 5.41
CA VAL A 91 -22.16 4.55 4.39
C VAL A 91 -22.37 3.83 3.05
N ILE A 92 -21.47 2.91 2.72
CA ILE A 92 -21.33 2.24 1.43
C ILE A 92 -21.17 0.72 1.66
N PRO A 93 -22.27 -0.03 1.91
CA PRO A 93 -22.20 -1.43 2.36
C PRO A 93 -21.49 -2.41 1.41
N GLN A 94 -21.46 -2.10 0.11
CA GLN A 94 -20.80 -2.94 -0.89
C GLN A 94 -19.26 -2.88 -0.84
N ILE A 95 -18.67 -1.91 -0.14
CA ILE A 95 -17.22 -1.88 0.06
C ILE A 95 -16.91 -2.81 1.24
N GLN A 96 -16.49 -4.03 0.91
CA GLN A 96 -15.98 -5.00 1.87
C GLN A 96 -14.66 -5.57 1.38
N LEU A 97 -13.69 -5.60 2.28
CA LEU A 97 -12.38 -6.19 2.05
C LEU A 97 -12.42 -7.68 2.39
N PRO A 98 -11.53 -8.50 1.80
CA PRO A 98 -11.42 -9.90 2.18
C PRO A 98 -11.02 -10.03 3.65
N LYS A 99 -11.73 -10.86 4.41
CA LYS A 99 -11.48 -11.06 5.84
C LYS A 99 -10.03 -11.45 6.10
N GLY A 100 -9.40 -10.84 7.11
CA GLY A 100 -8.00 -11.08 7.44
C GLY A 100 -6.98 -10.50 6.44
N GLY A 101 -7.41 -9.62 5.54
CA GLY A 101 -6.54 -8.85 4.65
C GLY A 101 -5.41 -8.15 5.41
N LYS A 102 -4.32 -7.83 4.71
CA LYS A 102 -3.06 -7.39 5.33
C LYS A 102 -2.99 -5.90 5.66
N PHE A 103 -3.96 -5.12 5.22
CA PHE A 103 -3.94 -3.67 5.31
C PHE A 103 -5.26 -3.12 5.84
N ASP A 104 -5.14 -2.09 6.67
CA ASP A 104 -6.24 -1.20 7.05
C ASP A 104 -6.13 0.09 6.24
N TYR A 105 -7.25 0.64 5.77
CA TYR A 105 -7.27 1.80 4.88
C TYR A 105 -7.93 2.99 5.57
N ALA A 106 -7.25 4.13 5.60
CA ALA A 106 -7.80 5.41 6.07
C ALA A 106 -8.09 6.31 4.86
N ILE A 107 -9.29 6.89 4.81
CA ILE A 107 -9.80 7.65 3.67
C ILE A 107 -9.79 9.15 4.00
N SER A 108 -9.11 9.94 3.16
CA SER A 108 -9.19 11.39 3.13
C SER A 108 -9.74 11.83 1.79
N ALA A 109 -10.69 12.77 1.76
CA ALA A 109 -11.21 13.32 0.52
C ALA A 109 -11.21 14.84 0.52
N ILE A 110 -11.16 15.43 -0.68
CA ILE A 110 -11.22 16.87 -0.90
C ILE A 110 -11.93 17.14 -2.22
N VAL A 111 -12.62 18.28 -2.33
CA VAL A 111 -13.01 18.80 -3.64
C VAL A 111 -11.79 19.49 -4.25
N ALA A 112 -11.36 19.03 -5.43
CA ALA A 112 -10.19 19.61 -6.08
C ALA A 112 -10.47 21.05 -6.53
N THR A 113 -9.50 21.94 -6.27
CA THR A 113 -9.59 23.37 -6.57
C THR A 113 -8.63 23.82 -7.67
N ALA A 114 -7.65 22.99 -8.01
CA ALA A 114 -6.74 23.18 -9.13
C ALA A 114 -6.32 21.82 -9.72
N GLY A 115 -6.01 21.78 -11.02
CA GLY A 115 -5.57 20.56 -11.70
C GLY A 115 -6.61 19.99 -12.67
N PRO A 116 -6.44 18.74 -13.12
CA PRO A 116 -7.33 18.13 -14.11
C PRO A 116 -8.72 17.77 -13.58
N ASP A 117 -8.89 17.61 -12.26
CA ASP A 117 -10.13 17.14 -11.63
C ASP A 117 -10.88 18.27 -10.88
N VAL A 118 -10.66 19.54 -11.27
CA VAL A 118 -11.25 20.69 -10.57
C VAL A 118 -12.77 20.58 -10.49
N GLY A 119 -13.30 20.73 -9.27
CA GLY A 119 -14.73 20.61 -8.99
C GLY A 119 -15.18 19.19 -8.65
N ASP A 120 -14.37 18.17 -8.97
CA ASP A 120 -14.64 16.78 -8.59
C ASP A 120 -14.05 16.45 -7.21
N VAL A 121 -14.59 15.39 -6.62
CA VAL A 121 -14.05 14.82 -5.37
C VAL A 121 -12.89 13.88 -5.70
N VAL A 122 -11.77 14.08 -5.02
CA VAL A 122 -10.58 13.23 -5.12
C VAL A 122 -10.28 12.61 -3.76
N TYR A 123 -9.74 11.39 -3.79
CA TYR A 123 -9.50 10.56 -2.62
C TYR A 123 -8.00 10.31 -2.46
N CYS A 124 -7.50 10.59 -1.27
CA CYS A 124 -6.22 10.12 -0.79
C CYS A 124 -6.45 9.02 0.24
N ILE A 125 -6.00 7.81 -0.05
CA ILE A 125 -6.17 6.65 0.81
C ILE A 125 -4.81 6.24 1.35
N THR A 126 -4.69 6.16 2.67
CA THR A 126 -3.50 5.65 3.34
C THR A 126 -3.74 4.22 3.79
N ALA A 127 -3.04 3.25 3.20
CA ALA A 127 -3.04 1.88 3.67
C ALA A 127 -1.97 1.69 4.74
N THR A 128 -2.31 1.01 5.83
CA THR A 128 -1.42 0.69 6.96
C THR A 128 -1.34 -0.81 7.13
N GLY A 129 -0.13 -1.36 7.12
CA GLY A 129 0.12 -2.79 7.27
C GLY A 129 -0.27 -3.30 8.66
N ARG A 130 -0.99 -4.41 8.71
CA ARG A 130 -1.38 -5.10 9.93
C ARG A 130 -0.26 -6.02 10.43
N SER A 131 -0.48 -6.74 11.53
CA SER A 131 0.52 -7.65 12.11
C SER A 131 0.94 -8.79 11.16
N ASN A 132 0.09 -9.14 10.19
CA ASN A 132 0.34 -10.15 9.15
C ASN A 132 0.91 -9.55 7.85
N ALA A 133 1.17 -8.24 7.79
CA ALA A 133 1.82 -7.59 6.65
C ALA A 133 3.34 -7.81 6.66
N ALA A 134 3.97 -7.67 5.49
CA ALA A 134 5.43 -7.74 5.37
C ALA A 134 6.15 -6.63 6.16
N VAL A 135 5.46 -5.50 6.38
CA VAL A 135 5.89 -4.42 7.28
C VAL A 135 4.70 -4.01 8.12
N ALA A 136 4.62 -4.54 9.35
CA ALA A 136 3.58 -4.14 10.29
C ALA A 136 3.70 -2.65 10.62
N GLY A 137 2.58 -1.92 10.57
CA GLY A 137 2.53 -0.46 10.65
C GLY A 137 3.00 0.28 9.40
N GLY A 138 3.56 -0.41 8.40
CA GLY A 138 4.07 0.21 7.18
C GLY A 138 2.98 0.90 6.39
N LYS A 139 3.27 2.09 5.85
CA LYS A 139 2.28 2.91 5.13
C LYS A 139 2.50 2.96 3.63
N VAL A 140 1.42 2.91 2.87
CA VAL A 140 1.36 3.07 1.41
C VAL A 140 0.30 4.10 1.07
N LEU A 141 0.60 5.03 0.17
CA LEU A 141 -0.37 6.02 -0.30
C LEU A 141 -0.99 5.57 -1.61
N TYR A 142 -2.29 5.80 -1.73
CA TYR A 142 -3.05 5.69 -2.96
C TYR A 142 -3.76 7.01 -3.25
N SER A 143 -3.73 7.45 -4.49
CA SER A 143 -4.55 8.55 -4.99
C SER A 143 -5.55 8.08 -6.05
N SER A 144 -6.75 8.64 -5.99
CA SER A 144 -7.74 8.50 -7.06
C SER A 144 -7.42 9.28 -8.34
N ALA A 145 -6.42 10.16 -8.31
CA ALA A 145 -5.89 10.86 -9.48
C ALA A 145 -4.50 10.31 -9.82
N SER A 146 -4.23 10.08 -11.10
CA SER A 146 -2.90 9.67 -11.54
C SER A 146 -1.92 10.84 -11.44
N THR A 147 -0.68 10.57 -11.05
CA THR A 147 0.41 11.54 -10.94
C THR A 147 1.72 10.94 -11.47
N THR A 148 2.64 11.81 -11.87
CA THR A 148 4.00 11.47 -12.28
C THR A 148 5.04 11.96 -11.26
N ALA A 149 4.60 12.42 -10.08
CA ALA A 149 5.46 12.84 -9.00
C ALA A 149 6.46 11.74 -8.60
N ALA A 150 7.68 12.14 -8.21
CA ALA A 150 8.75 11.19 -7.91
C ALA A 150 8.35 10.21 -6.79
N GLY A 151 8.52 8.91 -7.01
CA GLY A 151 8.13 7.86 -6.06
C GLY A 151 6.69 7.36 -6.20
N TRP A 152 5.91 7.93 -7.12
CA TRP A 152 4.58 7.43 -7.49
C TRP A 152 4.66 6.50 -8.70
N ASP A 153 4.02 5.34 -8.58
CA ASP A 153 3.73 4.41 -9.66
C ASP A 153 2.28 4.65 -10.11
N GLY A 154 2.09 5.75 -10.86
CA GLY A 154 0.81 6.25 -11.35
C GLY A 154 -0.11 6.76 -10.24
N ARG A 155 -0.63 5.86 -9.41
CA ARG A 155 -1.59 6.15 -8.33
C ARG A 155 -1.11 5.73 -6.95
N VAL A 156 0.04 5.06 -6.85
CA VAL A 156 0.50 4.50 -5.58
C VAL A 156 1.91 4.96 -5.25
N ASN A 157 2.12 5.50 -4.05
CA ASN A 157 3.44 5.73 -3.50
C ASN A 157 3.75 4.68 -2.44
N ARG A 158 4.75 3.84 -2.74
CA ARG A 158 5.17 2.71 -1.90
C ARG A 158 6.55 2.88 -1.27
N THR A 159 7.20 4.01 -1.47
CA THR A 159 8.61 4.25 -1.11
C THR A 159 8.89 3.96 0.37
N ALA A 160 8.03 4.44 1.26
CA ALA A 160 8.16 4.19 2.69
C ALA A 160 8.06 2.68 3.03
N TYR A 161 7.01 2.01 2.53
CA TYR A 161 6.76 0.60 2.81
C TYR A 161 7.86 -0.32 2.30
N VAL A 162 8.37 -0.11 1.08
CA VAL A 162 9.45 -0.95 0.53
C VAL A 162 10.75 -0.81 1.33
N ASN A 163 11.00 0.40 1.87
CA ASN A 163 12.11 0.67 2.78
C ASN A 163 11.89 0.12 4.20
N GLY A 164 10.70 -0.38 4.52
CA GLY A 164 10.38 -0.92 5.84
C GLY A 164 10.07 0.15 6.88
N ALA A 165 9.75 1.38 6.43
CA ALA A 165 9.33 2.44 7.32
C ALA A 165 7.87 2.24 7.75
N THR A 166 7.57 2.57 9.02
CA THR A 166 6.22 2.54 9.60
C THR A 166 5.47 3.87 9.46
N ASP A 167 6.18 4.90 9.00
CA ASP A 167 5.62 6.20 8.64
C ASP A 167 5.90 6.49 7.17
N LEU A 168 5.29 7.56 6.65
CA LEU A 168 5.45 8.00 5.26
C LEU A 168 6.81 8.68 4.99
N THR A 169 7.86 8.24 5.67
CA THR A 169 9.21 8.78 5.52
C THR A 169 9.69 8.61 4.08
N GLY A 170 10.05 9.73 3.45
CA GLY A 170 10.48 9.75 2.05
C GLY A 170 9.34 9.65 1.03
N ALA A 171 8.08 9.62 1.46
CA ALA A 171 6.95 9.83 0.56
C ALA A 171 6.91 11.29 0.11
N THR A 172 6.52 11.50 -1.14
CA THR A 172 6.34 12.82 -1.77
C THR A 172 4.86 13.06 -1.99
N ALA A 173 4.46 14.33 -2.04
CA ALA A 173 3.10 14.67 -2.47
C ALA A 173 2.88 14.26 -3.93
N GLY A 174 1.66 13.84 -4.26
CA GLY A 174 1.31 13.41 -5.62
C GLY A 174 -0.19 13.12 -5.75
N GLY A 175 -0.80 13.51 -6.87
CA GLY A 175 -2.20 13.21 -7.17
C GLY A 175 -3.15 13.69 -6.08
N TYR A 176 -3.00 14.91 -5.57
CA TYR A 176 -3.78 15.43 -4.42
C TYR A 176 -3.54 14.71 -3.08
N CYS A 177 -2.59 13.80 -2.96
CA CYS A 177 -2.12 13.31 -1.66
C CYS A 177 -0.93 14.14 -1.19
N SER A 178 -0.97 14.61 0.05
CA SER A 178 0.21 15.11 0.76
C SER A 178 1.19 13.98 1.09
N ALA A 179 2.45 14.34 1.34
CA ALA A 179 3.45 13.42 1.87
C ALA A 179 3.07 12.81 3.24
N THR A 180 2.11 13.41 3.95
CA THR A 180 1.59 12.94 5.24
C THR A 180 0.32 12.08 5.12
N GLY A 181 -0.18 11.84 3.90
CA GLY A 181 -1.35 10.98 3.65
C GLY A 181 -2.72 11.64 3.80
N ALA A 182 -2.75 12.97 3.91
CA ALA A 182 -3.98 13.76 3.82
C ALA A 182 -4.24 14.21 2.37
N ALA A 183 -5.50 14.27 1.96
CA ALA A 183 -5.90 14.85 0.69
C ALA A 183 -5.67 16.38 0.68
N GLN A 184 -5.25 16.93 -0.47
CA GLN A 184 -4.96 18.34 -0.67
C GLN A 184 -5.73 18.88 -1.87
N ALA A 185 -6.15 20.14 -1.81
CA ALA A 185 -7.00 20.73 -2.85
C ALA A 185 -6.26 21.03 -4.17
N THR A 186 -4.93 20.87 -4.20
CA THR A 186 -4.06 21.17 -5.34
C THR A 186 -3.39 19.90 -5.86
N PHE A 187 -3.30 19.79 -7.18
CA PHE A 187 -2.63 18.69 -7.86
C PHE A 187 -1.10 18.84 -7.84
N THR A 188 -0.40 17.73 -7.65
CA THR A 188 1.07 17.63 -7.66
C THR A 188 1.53 16.37 -8.37
#